data_AF-A0A6M1MS73-F1
#
_entry.id   AF-A0A6M1MS73-F1
#
_cell.length_a   1.000
_cell.length_b   1.000
_cell.length_c   1.000
_cell.angle_alpha   90.00
_cell.angle_beta   90.00
_cell.angle_gamma   90.00
#
_symmetry.space_group_name_H-M   'P 1'
#
loop_
_entity.id
_entity.type
_entity.pdbx_description
1 polymer ?
#
loop_
_entity_poly.entity_id
_entity_poly.type
_entity_poly.pdbx_seq_one_letter_code
_entity_poly.pdbx_strand_id
1 'polypeptide(L)'
;MEKVRPEPFTTTAVLADGGIYDNLGLERVWKRCRTILVSNAGRTIPEVGRPTGRWIGQMFRTLSLIQQQAEHSRRRILFGMANGGQRQVAYWSIDAASAHYAVPDALPLTTEEAMAAASLRTRLNPFSPDEQRLLLRAGYSGADASLRARGLAQNHPAASFDFLS
;
A
#
# COMPACT_ATOMS: atom_id res chain seq x y z
N MET A 1 32.92 -20.85 -36.27
CA MET A 1 32.11 -20.71 -35.04
C MET A 1 30.93 -19.81 -35.37
N GLU A 2 29.75 -20.42 -35.53
CA GLU A 2 28.51 -19.72 -35.84
C GLU A 2 27.95 -19.08 -34.56
N LYS A 3 27.67 -17.77 -34.60
CA LYS A 3 27.03 -17.06 -33.49
C LYS A 3 25.55 -17.43 -33.47
N VAL A 4 25.14 -18.22 -32.48
CA VAL A 4 23.72 -18.47 -32.17
C VAL A 4 23.05 -17.13 -31.89
N ARG A 5 22.09 -16.74 -32.73
CA ARG A 5 21.20 -15.62 -32.44
C ARG A 5 20.22 -16.08 -31.36
N PRO A 6 20.07 -15.34 -30.25
CA PRO A 6 19.08 -15.70 -29.24
C PRO A 6 17.69 -15.73 -29.87
N GLU A 7 16.86 -16.68 -29.44
CA GLU A 7 15.49 -16.82 -29.95
C GLU A 7 14.70 -15.51 -29.76
N PRO A 8 13.70 -15.24 -30.63
CA PRO A 8 12.86 -14.07 -30.50
C PRO A 8 12.19 -14.01 -29.12
N PHE A 9 12.15 -12.83 -28.50
CA PHE A 9 11.52 -12.59 -27.19
C PHE A 9 10.01 -12.93 -27.13
N THR A 10 9.41 -13.34 -28.25
CA THR A 10 8.03 -13.79 -28.37
C THR A 10 7.85 -15.30 -28.15
N THR A 11 8.93 -16.09 -28.06
CA THR A 11 8.82 -17.55 -27.82
C THR A 11 8.61 -17.92 -26.36
N THR A 12 9.02 -17.05 -25.42
CA THR A 12 8.86 -17.26 -23.97
C THR A 12 8.49 -15.96 -23.26
N ALA A 13 7.34 -15.94 -22.58
CA ALA A 13 6.93 -14.83 -21.73
C ALA A 13 7.60 -14.94 -20.36
N VAL A 14 8.49 -13.99 -20.03
CA VAL A 14 9.04 -13.85 -18.68
C VAL A 14 8.10 -12.96 -17.88
N LEU A 15 7.35 -13.56 -16.96
CA LEU A 15 6.41 -12.85 -16.09
C LEU A 15 7.14 -12.34 -14.84
N ALA A 16 7.02 -11.05 -14.60
CA ALA A 16 7.38 -10.44 -13.32
C ALA A 16 6.11 -10.17 -12.51
N ASP A 17 6.24 -10.07 -11.19
CA ASP A 17 5.11 -9.73 -10.32
C ASP A 17 4.47 -8.40 -10.75
N GLY A 18 3.12 -8.38 -10.82
CA GLY A 18 2.33 -7.20 -11.15
C GLY A 18 2.54 -6.03 -10.19
N GLY A 19 3.04 -6.27 -8.97
CA GLY A 19 3.44 -5.21 -8.03
C GLY A 19 4.57 -4.30 -8.56
N ILE A 20 5.42 -4.78 -9.48
CA ILE A 20 6.45 -3.97 -10.14
C ILE A 20 5.82 -2.99 -11.15
N TYR A 21 4.70 -3.36 -11.75
CA TYR A 21 4.03 -2.59 -12.79
C TYR A 21 2.95 -1.65 -12.23
N ASP A 22 2.11 -2.16 -11.32
CA ASP A 22 1.01 -1.42 -10.70
C ASP A 22 0.72 -1.85 -9.25
N ASN A 23 1.61 -1.49 -8.32
CA ASN A 23 1.47 -1.78 -6.89
C ASN A 23 0.15 -1.28 -6.25
N LEU A 24 -0.54 -0.33 -6.89
CA LEU A 24 -1.79 0.25 -6.37
C LEU A 24 -3.02 -0.06 -7.25
N GLY A 25 -2.87 -0.87 -8.30
CA GLY A 25 -3.92 -1.19 -9.28
C GLY A 25 -4.54 0.02 -10.01
N LEU A 26 -3.93 1.20 -9.97
CA LEU A 26 -4.57 2.46 -10.36
C LEU A 26 -4.80 2.61 -11.86
N GLU A 27 -3.99 1.96 -12.69
CA GLU A 27 -3.99 2.19 -14.15
C GLU A 27 -5.32 1.79 -14.79
N ARG A 28 -5.96 0.75 -14.24
CA ARG A 28 -7.25 0.25 -14.71
C ARG A 28 -8.43 1.03 -14.14
N VAL A 29 -8.24 1.69 -12.99
CA VAL A 29 -9.33 2.27 -12.19
C VAL A 29 -9.54 3.76 -12.50
N TRP A 30 -8.46 4.55 -12.59
CA TRP A 30 -8.55 6.02 -12.68
C TRP A 30 -9.31 6.58 -13.89
N LYS A 31 -9.33 5.86 -15.03
CA LYS A 31 -10.05 6.26 -16.25
C LYS A 31 -11.53 5.88 -16.22
N ARG A 32 -11.92 4.94 -15.36
CA ARG A 32 -13.26 4.32 -15.37
C ARG A 32 -14.10 4.67 -14.14
N CYS A 33 -13.46 4.86 -13.00
CA CYS A 33 -14.15 5.10 -11.74
C CYS A 33 -14.08 6.58 -11.35
N ARG A 34 -15.21 7.13 -10.89
CA ARG A 34 -15.31 8.49 -10.34
C ARG A 34 -14.75 8.57 -8.92
N THR A 35 -15.02 7.54 -8.12
CA THR A 35 -14.57 7.40 -6.75
C THR A 35 -13.52 6.29 -6.69
N ILE A 36 -12.38 6.58 -6.07
CA ILE A 36 -11.22 5.69 -6.01
C ILE A 36 -10.86 5.51 -4.53
N LEU A 37 -10.89 4.26 -4.06
CA LEU A 37 -10.55 3.89 -2.70
C LEU A 37 -9.26 3.09 -2.74
N VAL A 38 -8.25 3.51 -1.99
CA VAL A 38 -6.91 2.91 -2.04
C VAL A 38 -6.46 2.52 -0.64
N SER A 39 -6.36 1.22 -0.40
CA SER A 39 -5.72 0.63 0.77
C SER A 39 -4.29 0.26 0.43
N ASN A 40 -3.31 0.92 1.05
CA ASN A 40 -1.90 0.67 0.81
C ASN A 40 -1.26 -0.09 1.99
N ALA A 41 -0.90 -1.35 1.76
CA ALA A 41 -0.11 -2.15 2.70
C ALA A 41 1.41 -2.08 2.42
N GLY A 42 1.83 -1.24 1.47
CA GLY A 42 3.23 -1.04 1.13
C GLY A 42 4.01 -0.40 2.27
N ARG A 43 5.11 -1.04 2.67
CA ARG A 43 6.01 -0.56 3.71
C ARG A 43 7.02 0.42 3.15
N THR A 44 7.29 1.51 3.87
CA THR A 44 8.51 2.32 3.65
C THR A 44 9.73 1.51 4.12
N ILE A 45 10.57 1.07 3.20
CA ILE A 45 11.69 0.17 3.50
C ILE A 45 12.76 0.97 4.29
N PRO A 46 13.12 0.57 5.53
CA PRO A 46 14.12 1.26 6.34
C PRO A 46 15.49 1.23 5.66
N GLU A 47 16.27 2.29 5.85
CA GLU A 47 17.67 2.32 5.45
C GLU A 47 18.48 1.30 6.27
N VAL A 48 18.98 0.25 5.63
CA VAL A 48 19.84 -0.74 6.28
C VAL A 48 21.24 -0.12 6.47
N GLY A 49 21.58 0.18 7.72
CA GLY A 49 22.76 0.96 8.10
C GLY A 49 24.13 0.28 8.07
N ARG A 50 24.28 -1.01 7.71
CA ARG A 50 25.62 -1.65 7.59
C ARG A 50 25.65 -2.76 6.53
N PRO A 51 26.44 -2.62 5.45
CA PRO A 51 26.52 -3.62 4.38
C PRO A 51 27.58 -4.69 4.67
N THR A 52 27.17 -5.96 4.69
CA THR A 52 28.09 -7.09 4.51
C THR A 52 27.94 -7.66 3.10
N GLY A 53 28.87 -7.30 2.22
CA GLY A 53 29.38 -8.10 1.08
C GLY A 53 28.46 -8.65 -0.03
N ARG A 54 27.14 -8.40 -0.09
CA ARG A 54 26.26 -9.14 -1.04
C ARG A 54 25.58 -8.26 -2.09
N TRP A 55 26.07 -8.28 -3.33
CA TRP A 55 25.47 -7.68 -4.53
C TRP A 55 23.94 -7.91 -4.65
N ILE A 56 23.45 -9.09 -4.24
CA ILE A 56 22.02 -9.42 -4.20
C ILE A 56 21.22 -8.48 -3.27
N GLY A 57 21.76 -8.13 -2.10
CA GLY A 57 21.11 -7.20 -1.18
C GLY A 57 21.03 -5.78 -1.74
N GLN A 58 22.02 -5.37 -2.53
CA GLN A 58 21.98 -4.09 -3.24
C GLN A 58 20.93 -4.10 -4.36
N MET A 59 20.75 -5.21 -5.09
CA MET A 59 19.67 -5.33 -6.08
C MET A 59 18.28 -5.26 -5.45
N PHE A 60 18.05 -5.95 -4.34
CA PHE A 60 16.79 -5.83 -3.59
C PHE A 60 16.55 -4.40 -3.10
N ARG A 61 17.59 -3.69 -2.65
CA ARG A 61 17.50 -2.28 -2.26
C ARG A 61 17.16 -1.36 -3.45
N THR A 62 17.81 -1.56 -4.59
CA THR A 62 17.49 -0.79 -5.80
C THR A 62 16.07 -1.03 -6.27
N LEU A 63 15.61 -2.29 -6.28
CA LEU A 63 14.23 -2.64 -6.62
C LEU A 63 13.23 -2.02 -5.61
N SER A 64 13.57 -2.05 -4.33
CA SER A 64 12.83 -1.42 -3.24
C SER A 64 12.68 0.09 -3.43
N LEU A 65 13.78 0.78 -3.76
CA LEU A 65 13.79 2.21 -4.03
C LEU A 65 12.97 2.57 -5.28
N ILE A 66 13.09 1.77 -6.35
CA ILE A 66 12.29 1.95 -7.57
C ILE A 66 10.80 1.77 -7.26
N GLN A 67 10.42 0.75 -6.49
CA GLN A 67 9.04 0.53 -6.06
C GLN A 67 8.50 1.70 -5.21
N GLN A 68 9.29 2.20 -4.26
CA GLN A 68 8.92 3.38 -3.48
C GLN A 68 8.74 4.63 -4.36
N GLN A 69 9.65 4.87 -5.32
CA GLN A 69 9.54 6.01 -6.25
C GLN A 69 8.31 5.90 -7.17
N ALA A 70 7.99 4.70 -7.65
CA ALA A 70 6.79 4.43 -8.42
C ALA A 70 5.52 4.69 -7.57
N GLU A 71 5.51 4.22 -6.32
CA GLU A 71 4.41 4.46 -5.38
C GLU A 71 4.23 5.95 -5.07
N HIS A 72 5.30 6.68 -4.78
CA HIS A 72 5.25 8.13 -4.55
C HIS A 72 4.72 8.89 -5.78
N SER A 73 5.15 8.49 -6.98
CA SER A 73 4.65 9.08 -8.23
C SER A 73 3.16 8.82 -8.42
N ARG A 74 2.71 7.58 -8.18
CA ARG A 74 1.29 7.21 -8.24
C ARG A 74 0.47 7.98 -7.22
N ARG A 75 0.94 8.08 -5.98
CA ARG A 75 0.32 8.87 -4.90
C ARG A 75 0.21 10.35 -5.26
N ARG A 76 1.24 10.94 -5.89
CA ARG A 76 1.22 12.33 -6.35
C ARG A 76 0.17 12.56 -7.43
N ILE A 77 0.05 11.66 -8.41
CA ILE A 77 -1.00 11.78 -9.44
C ILE A 77 -2.38 11.61 -8.81
N LEU A 78 -2.53 10.65 -7.91
CA LEU A 78 -3.76 10.36 -7.19
C LEU A 78 -4.26 11.59 -6.40
N PHE A 79 -3.39 12.23 -5.62
CA PHE A 79 -3.71 13.47 -4.93
C PHE A 79 -3.87 14.67 -5.87
N GLY A 80 -3.15 14.71 -6.98
CA GLY A 80 -3.34 15.72 -8.02
C GLY A 80 -4.75 15.68 -8.62
N MET A 81 -5.25 14.48 -8.94
CA MET A 81 -6.62 14.29 -9.44
C MET A 81 -7.67 14.66 -8.38
N ALA A 82 -7.42 14.33 -7.11
CA ALA A 82 -8.30 14.67 -6.01
C ALA A 82 -8.38 16.19 -5.80
N ASN A 83 -7.22 16.86 -5.72
CA ASN A 83 -7.14 18.30 -5.50
C ASN A 83 -7.68 19.10 -6.70
N GLY A 84 -7.53 18.57 -7.92
CA GLY A 84 -8.13 19.13 -9.13
C GLY A 84 -9.63 18.85 -9.29
N GLY A 85 -10.27 18.17 -8.33
CA GLY A 85 -11.70 17.83 -8.38
C GLY A 85 -12.08 16.83 -9.48
N GLN A 86 -11.10 16.23 -10.17
CA GLN A 86 -11.34 15.33 -11.29
C GLN A 86 -11.91 13.98 -10.81
N ARG A 87 -11.54 13.57 -9.59
CA ARG A 87 -11.95 12.30 -8.96
C ARG A 87 -12.13 12.50 -7.46
N GLN A 88 -13.03 11.72 -6.87
CA GLN A 88 -13.11 11.57 -5.42
C GLN A 88 -12.15 10.46 -4.99
N VAL A 89 -11.29 10.75 -4.01
CA VAL A 89 -10.25 9.80 -3.62
C VAL A 89 -10.12 9.71 -2.11
N ALA A 90 -10.18 8.49 -1.59
CA ALA A 90 -9.72 8.15 -0.24
C ALA A 90 -8.52 7.21 -0.35
N TYR A 91 -7.49 7.51 0.43
CA TYR A 91 -6.24 6.76 0.49
C TYR A 91 -5.87 6.56 1.96
N TRP A 92 -5.52 5.34 2.33
CA TRP A 92 -4.98 5.04 3.65
C TRP A 92 -3.81 4.07 3.53
N SER A 93 -2.81 4.25 4.39
CA SER A 93 -1.63 3.39 4.45
C SER A 93 -1.59 2.62 5.77
N ILE A 94 -0.97 1.44 5.75
CA ILE A 94 -0.82 0.55 6.90
C ILE A 94 0.01 1.17 8.03
N ASP A 95 0.88 2.12 7.72
CA ASP A 95 1.73 2.84 8.67
C ASP A 95 1.08 4.13 9.21
N ALA A 96 -0.14 4.46 8.80
CA ALA A 96 -0.83 5.67 9.24
C ALA A 96 -1.76 5.42 10.44
N ALA A 97 -1.45 6.06 11.58
CA ALA A 97 -2.36 6.13 12.72
C ALA A 97 -3.64 6.92 12.39
N SER A 98 -4.73 6.57 13.06
CA SER A 98 -6.03 7.26 12.98
C SER A 98 -5.95 8.79 13.09
N ALA A 99 -5.09 9.30 13.97
CA ALA A 99 -4.89 10.73 14.21
C ALA A 99 -4.41 11.52 12.97
N HIS A 100 -3.77 10.88 11.98
CA HIS A 100 -3.26 11.55 10.78
C HIS A 100 -4.36 12.14 9.90
N TYR A 101 -5.60 11.64 10.02
CA TYR A 101 -6.71 12.05 9.18
C TYR A 101 -7.54 13.20 9.79
N ALA A 102 -7.20 13.64 11.01
CA ALA A 102 -7.89 14.71 11.73
C ALA A 102 -9.41 14.50 11.88
N VAL A 103 -9.84 13.24 12.02
CA VAL A 103 -11.23 12.84 12.30
C VAL A 103 -11.34 12.51 13.80
N PRO A 104 -12.09 13.29 14.61
CA PRO A 104 -12.06 13.19 16.08
C PRO A 104 -12.49 11.84 16.66
N ASP A 105 -13.43 11.18 16.00
CA ASP A 105 -14.08 9.93 16.42
C ASP A 105 -13.72 8.76 15.47
N ALA A 106 -12.53 8.80 14.88
CA ALA A 106 -11.95 7.69 14.09
C ALA A 106 -11.85 6.39 14.91
N LEU A 107 -12.07 5.25 14.25
CA LEU A 107 -11.72 3.95 14.81
C LEU A 107 -10.26 3.98 15.28
N PRO A 108 -9.99 3.69 16.56
CA PRO A 108 -8.69 3.99 17.14
C PRO A 108 -7.62 3.02 16.67
N LEU A 109 -6.50 3.60 16.23
CA LEU A 109 -5.25 2.92 15.96
C LEU A 109 -4.11 3.85 16.36
N THR A 110 -3.25 3.39 17.26
CA THR A 110 -2.10 4.17 17.72
C THR A 110 -0.98 4.17 16.67
N THR A 111 -0.05 5.12 16.79
CA THR A 111 1.16 5.15 15.96
C THR A 111 2.00 3.89 16.14
N GLU A 112 2.09 3.38 17.37
CA GLU A 112 2.83 2.15 17.67
C GLU A 112 2.20 0.92 17.01
N GLU A 113 0.87 0.81 17.06
CA GLU A 113 0.12 -0.26 16.38
C GLU A 113 0.26 -0.18 14.86
N ALA A 114 0.17 1.02 14.28
CA ALA A 114 0.36 1.22 12.84
C ALA A 114 1.78 0.81 12.41
N MET A 115 2.81 1.21 13.17
CA MET A 115 4.19 0.81 12.90
C MET A 115 4.40 -0.69 13.08
N ALA A 116 3.78 -1.30 14.08
CA ALA A 116 3.82 -2.75 14.29
C ALA A 116 3.16 -3.49 13.11
N ALA A 117 1.99 -3.04 12.65
CA ALA A 117 1.29 -3.59 11.49
C ALA A 117 2.15 -3.50 10.22
N ALA A 118 2.75 -2.33 9.96
CA ALA A 118 3.63 -2.11 8.82
C ALA A 118 4.94 -2.92 8.87
N SER A 119 5.34 -3.38 10.06
CA SER A 119 6.53 -4.20 10.28
C SER A 119 6.25 -5.70 10.19
N LEU A 120 4.98 -6.11 10.06
CA LEU A 120 4.62 -7.52 9.90
C LEU A 120 5.21 -8.09 8.61
N ARG A 121 5.55 -9.37 8.68
CA ARG A 121 6.18 -10.09 7.57
C ARG A 121 5.23 -10.18 6.37
N THR A 122 5.70 -9.80 5.19
CA THR A 122 5.03 -10.09 3.91
C THR A 122 5.48 -11.47 3.41
N ARG A 123 4.91 -12.55 3.97
CA ARG A 123 5.25 -13.93 3.59
C ARG A 123 3.98 -14.73 3.27
N LEU A 124 4.15 -15.82 2.52
CA LEU A 124 3.09 -16.76 2.14
C LEU A 124 2.67 -17.72 3.27
N ASN A 125 3.17 -17.54 4.50
CA ASN A 125 2.74 -18.36 5.64
C ASN A 125 1.57 -17.71 6.37
N PRO A 126 0.70 -18.50 7.04
CA PRO A 126 -0.43 -17.96 7.78
C PRO A 126 0.00 -16.93 8.84
N PHE A 127 -0.81 -15.89 9.00
CA PHE A 127 -0.72 -14.96 10.11
C PHE A 127 -1.33 -15.59 11.37
N SER A 128 -0.74 -15.33 12.53
CA SER A 128 -1.36 -15.67 13.82
C SER A 128 -2.66 -14.87 14.02
N PRO A 129 -3.56 -15.30 14.93
CA PRO A 129 -4.77 -14.54 15.23
C PRO A 129 -4.50 -13.08 15.64
N ASP A 130 -3.41 -12.83 16.38
CA ASP A 130 -3.02 -11.49 16.80
C ASP A 130 -2.49 -10.64 15.63
N GLU A 131 -1.71 -11.25 14.73
CA GLU A 131 -1.24 -10.59 13.50
C GLU A 131 -2.43 -10.22 12.61
N GLN A 132 -3.40 -11.12 12.44
CA GLN A 132 -4.63 -10.86 11.68
C GLN A 132 -5.44 -9.74 12.31
N ARG A 133 -5.65 -9.77 13.64
CA ARG A 133 -6.36 -8.74 14.39
C ARG A 133 -5.70 -7.37 14.20
N LEU A 134 -4.37 -7.30 14.30
CA LEU A 134 -3.64 -6.05 14.10
C LEU A 134 -3.77 -5.51 12.67
N LEU A 135 -3.63 -6.38 11.66
CA LEU A 135 -3.81 -6.01 10.24
C LEU A 135 -5.23 -5.51 9.95
N LEU A 136 -6.25 -6.19 10.48
CA LEU A 136 -7.64 -5.78 10.32
C LEU A 136 -7.89 -4.43 11.01
N ARG A 137 -7.39 -4.24 12.24
CA ARG A 137 -7.49 -2.95 12.93
C ARG A 137 -6.82 -1.83 12.14
N ALA A 138 -5.62 -2.05 11.60
CA ALA A 138 -4.92 -1.07 10.78
C ALA A 138 -5.71 -0.71 9.51
N GLY A 139 -6.20 -1.72 8.79
CA GLY A 139 -6.98 -1.53 7.57
C GLY A 139 -8.30 -0.79 7.82
N TYR A 140 -9.10 -1.24 8.78
CA TYR A 140 -10.41 -0.64 9.07
C TYR A 140 -10.30 0.75 9.73
N SER A 141 -9.32 0.97 10.59
CA SER A 141 -9.06 2.31 11.14
C SER A 141 -8.68 3.31 10.05
N GLY A 142 -7.76 2.94 9.16
CA GLY A 142 -7.38 3.78 8.03
C GLY A 142 -8.54 4.04 7.06
N ALA A 143 -9.33 3.01 6.74
CA ALA A 143 -10.49 3.13 5.87
C ALA A 143 -11.55 4.07 6.46
N ASP A 144 -11.94 3.85 7.72
CA ASP A 144 -12.90 4.68 8.44
C ASP A 144 -12.47 6.16 8.44
N ALA A 145 -11.25 6.43 8.89
CA ALA A 145 -10.74 7.79 9.01
C ALA A 145 -10.59 8.48 7.63
N SER A 146 -10.04 7.78 6.64
CA SER A 146 -9.79 8.35 5.30
C SER A 146 -11.08 8.61 4.52
N LEU A 147 -12.04 7.68 4.57
CA LEU A 147 -13.34 7.85 3.90
C LEU A 147 -14.11 9.03 4.49
N ARG A 148 -14.14 9.16 5.82
CA ARG A 148 -14.85 10.25 6.49
C ARG A 148 -14.17 11.60 6.32
N ALA A 149 -12.84 11.65 6.38
CA ALA A 149 -12.07 12.86 6.06
C ALA A 149 -12.35 13.40 4.65
N ARG A 150 -12.78 12.53 3.73
CA ARG A 150 -13.14 12.87 2.34
C ARG A 150 -14.64 13.04 2.11
N GLY A 151 -15.47 12.96 3.16
CA GLY A 151 -16.92 13.07 3.07
C GLY A 151 -17.59 11.92 2.31
N LEU A 152 -16.92 10.76 2.20
CA LEU A 152 -17.42 9.59 1.48
C LEU A 152 -18.20 8.62 2.37
N ALA A 153 -18.12 8.79 3.69
CA ALA A 153 -18.82 8.00 4.68
C ALA A 153 -19.27 8.88 5.85
N GLN A 154 -20.24 8.40 6.61
CA GLN A 154 -20.72 9.00 7.86
C GLN A 154 -20.53 7.99 9.00
N ASN A 155 -20.35 8.48 10.22
CA ASN A 155 -20.20 7.63 11.40
C ASN A 155 -21.58 7.24 11.96
N HIS A 156 -22.41 6.60 11.13
CA HIS A 156 -23.74 6.14 11.54
C HIS A 156 -24.11 4.79 10.90
N PRO A 157 -24.27 3.72 11.70
CA PRO A 157 -23.99 3.64 13.15
C PRO A 157 -22.52 3.92 13.47
N ALA A 158 -22.22 4.21 14.73
CA ALA A 158 -20.85 4.47 15.16
C ALA A 158 -19.95 3.24 14.87
N ALA A 159 -18.81 3.47 14.22
CA ALA A 159 -17.88 2.41 13.88
C ALA A 159 -17.25 1.81 15.15
N SER A 160 -17.21 0.48 15.24
CA SER A 160 -16.60 -0.27 16.34
C SER A 160 -15.80 -1.47 15.83
N PHE A 161 -14.93 -2.03 16.67
CA PHE A 161 -14.19 -3.27 16.38
C PHE A 161 -14.92 -4.53 16.87
N ASP A 162 -16.21 -4.45 17.20
CA ASP A 162 -16.94 -5.57 17.81
C ASP A 162 -16.98 -6.82 16.90
N PHE A 163 -16.86 -6.63 15.59
CA PHE A 163 -16.77 -7.70 14.60
C PHE A 163 -15.45 -8.49 14.63
N LEU A 164 -14.45 -8.01 15.38
CA LEU A 164 -13.16 -8.70 15.58
C LEU A 164 -13.17 -9.60 16.84
N SER A 165 -14.27 -9.63 17.59
CA SER A 165 -14.41 -10.42 18.83
C SER A 165 -14.44 -11.91 18.54
#